data_AF-A0AAD4MW76-F1
#
_entry.id   AF-A0AAD4MW76-F1
#
_cell.length_a   1.000
_cell.length_b   1.000
_cell.length_c   1.000
_cell.angle_alpha   90.00
_cell.angle_beta   90.00
_cell.angle_gamma   90.00
#
_symmetry.space_group_name_H-M   'P 1'
#
loop_
_entity.id
_entity.type
_entity.pdbx_description
1 polymer ?
#
loop_
_entity_poly.entity_id
_entity_poly.type
_entity_poly.pdbx_seq_one_letter_code
_entity_poly.pdbx_strand_id
1 'polypeptide(L)'
;MIALDPSEPTEQERIDGAITKHRYMMFRERESSTGTLGFRVDVAKISTREDIGEVFAEFFEGRQNHQKKIVELLRSMRKKIEASRFFKEHEVVGSSILLICDSRKVGVWLIDFAKCTKVPNGMQLNHRTDENTDGYLFGMDNLIQIMEASQVREVEITKL
;
A
#
# COMPACT_ATOMS: atom_id res chain seq x y z
N MET A 1 -7.35 -19.39 1.59
CA MET A 1 -6.05 -19.89 1.11
C MET A 1 -6.24 -20.75 -0.13
N ILE A 2 -6.90 -21.92 -0.02
CA ILE A 2 -7.15 -22.85 -1.15
C ILE A 2 -7.77 -22.17 -2.39
N ALA A 3 -8.76 -21.28 -2.20
CA ALA A 3 -9.38 -20.56 -3.32
C ALA A 3 -8.41 -19.64 -4.10
N LEU A 4 -7.28 -19.25 -3.49
CA LEU A 4 -6.25 -18.42 -4.10
C LEU A 4 -5.09 -19.25 -4.65
N ASP A 5 -4.72 -20.32 -3.94
CA ASP A 5 -3.73 -21.31 -4.36
C ASP A 5 -4.06 -22.66 -3.70
N PRO A 6 -4.55 -23.65 -4.46
CA PRO A 6 -4.87 -24.99 -3.95
C PRO A 6 -3.65 -25.78 -3.47
N SER A 7 -2.45 -25.43 -3.94
CA SER A 7 -1.20 -26.13 -3.63
C SER A 7 -0.50 -25.62 -2.37
N GLU A 8 -0.85 -24.42 -1.89
CA GLU A 8 -0.23 -23.77 -0.75
C GLU A 8 -0.33 -24.52 0.60
N PRO A 9 -1.47 -25.12 0.98
CA PRO A 9 -1.58 -25.77 2.29
C PRO A 9 -0.71 -27.03 2.35
N THR A 10 -0.02 -27.21 3.47
CA THR A 10 0.68 -28.45 3.79
C THR A 10 -0.29 -29.62 3.96
N GLU A 11 0.21 -30.85 3.89
CA GLU A 11 -0.64 -32.03 4.05
C GLU A 11 -1.36 -32.05 5.40
N GLN A 12 -0.68 -31.64 6.47
CA GLN A 12 -1.30 -31.53 7.80
C GLN A 12 -2.41 -30.48 7.82
N GLU A 13 -2.21 -29.31 7.22
CA GLU A 13 -3.24 -28.25 7.12
C GLU A 13 -4.46 -28.69 6.29
N ARG A 14 -4.25 -29.58 5.30
CA ARG A 14 -5.34 -30.19 4.53
C ARG A 14 -6.12 -31.20 5.36
N ILE A 15 -5.42 -32.07 6.09
CA ILE A 15 -6.04 -33.05 6.99
C ILE A 15 -6.86 -32.33 8.06
N ASP A 16 -6.29 -31.30 8.68
CA ASP A 16 -6.93 -30.55 9.77
C ASP A 16 -8.08 -29.65 9.26
N GLY A 17 -8.09 -29.35 7.96
CA GLY A 17 -9.06 -28.43 7.35
C GLY A 17 -8.96 -27.00 7.89
N ALA A 18 -7.83 -26.65 8.53
CA ALA A 18 -7.65 -25.40 9.25
C ALA A 18 -6.20 -24.89 9.16
N ILE A 19 -6.05 -23.58 9.25
CA ILE A 19 -4.75 -22.89 9.36
C ILE A 19 -4.81 -21.84 10.45
N THR A 20 -3.68 -21.49 11.04
CA THR A 20 -3.62 -20.38 11.99
C THR A 20 -3.76 -19.04 11.28
N LYS A 21 -4.22 -18.02 12.01
CA LYS A 21 -4.29 -16.64 11.50
C LYS A 21 -2.91 -16.12 11.06
N HIS A 22 -1.85 -16.40 11.83
CA HIS A 22 -0.48 -16.02 11.49
C HIS A 22 -0.03 -16.64 10.16
N ARG A 23 -0.27 -17.95 9.99
CA ARG A 23 0.02 -18.67 8.75
C ARG A 23 -0.72 -18.08 7.55
N TYR A 24 -1.99 -17.72 7.72
CA TYR A 24 -2.77 -17.05 6.69
C TYR A 24 -2.24 -15.66 6.35
N MET A 25 -1.81 -14.89 7.36
CA MET A 25 -1.22 -13.56 7.16
C MET A 25 0.09 -13.63 6.37
N MET A 26 1.00 -14.53 6.72
CA MET A 26 2.26 -14.72 5.98
C MET A 26 2.04 -15.11 4.51
N PHE A 27 1.07 -15.98 4.24
CA PHE A 27 0.68 -16.32 2.87
C PHE A 27 0.16 -15.10 2.11
N ARG A 28 -0.74 -14.32 2.74
CA ARG A 28 -1.31 -13.10 2.14
C ARG A 28 -0.26 -12.03 1.87
N GLU A 29 0.73 -11.88 2.75
CA GLU A 29 1.83 -10.94 2.57
C GLU A 29 2.69 -11.32 1.38
N ARG A 30 3.06 -12.61 1.24
CA ARG A 30 3.86 -13.11 0.12
C ARG A 30 3.14 -13.03 -1.23
N GLU A 31 1.83 -13.26 -1.24
CA GLU A 31 0.99 -13.13 -2.45
C GLU A 31 0.65 -11.67 -2.80
N SER A 32 1.26 -10.69 -2.13
CA SER A 32 0.98 -9.27 -2.31
C SER A 32 2.26 -8.47 -2.48
N SER A 33 2.11 -7.20 -2.87
CA SER A 33 3.22 -6.25 -2.91
C SER A 33 3.72 -5.80 -1.53
N THR A 34 3.16 -6.29 -0.42
CA THR A 34 3.55 -5.85 0.93
C THR A 34 5.04 -6.10 1.19
N GLY A 35 5.57 -7.26 0.80
CA GLY A 35 6.98 -7.61 1.02
C GLY A 35 7.99 -6.86 0.14
N THR A 36 7.57 -6.35 -1.03
CA THR A 36 8.48 -5.69 -1.99
C THR A 36 8.28 -4.18 -2.05
N LEU A 37 7.05 -3.70 -1.84
CA LEU A 37 6.67 -2.30 -1.98
C LEU A 37 6.19 -1.67 -0.68
N GLY A 38 5.99 -2.42 0.41
CA GLY A 38 5.54 -1.88 1.70
C GLY A 38 4.05 -1.52 1.78
N PHE A 39 3.28 -1.83 0.74
CA PHE A 39 1.82 -1.68 0.72
C PHE A 39 1.19 -2.74 -0.18
N ARG A 40 -0.14 -2.90 -0.12
CA ARG A 40 -0.92 -3.71 -1.07
C ARG A 40 -2.21 -3.01 -1.43
N VAL A 41 -2.74 -3.32 -2.61
CA VAL A 41 -4.06 -2.86 -3.05
C VAL A 41 -5.09 -3.93 -2.69
N ASP A 42 -6.00 -3.66 -1.75
CA ASP A 42 -6.93 -4.68 -1.25
C ASP A 42 -7.98 -5.13 -2.30
N VAL A 43 -8.24 -4.32 -3.33
CA VAL A 43 -9.26 -4.58 -4.35
C VAL A 43 -8.78 -5.43 -5.53
N ALA A 44 -7.49 -5.78 -5.60
CA ALA A 44 -6.95 -6.56 -6.71
C ALA A 44 -5.79 -7.47 -6.29
N LYS A 45 -5.70 -8.68 -6.86
CA LYS A 45 -4.55 -9.59 -6.65
C LYS A 45 -3.37 -9.08 -7.49
N ILE A 46 -2.71 -8.06 -6.99
CA ILE A 46 -1.61 -7.39 -7.67
C ILE A 46 -0.40 -7.33 -6.75
N SER A 47 0.74 -7.77 -7.26
CA SER A 47 1.97 -7.91 -6.48
C SER A 47 3.18 -7.21 -7.09
N THR A 48 3.15 -6.87 -8.39
CA THR A 48 4.28 -6.22 -9.06
C THR A 48 4.08 -4.72 -9.18
N ARG A 49 5.19 -4.00 -9.35
CA ARG A 49 5.18 -2.55 -9.52
C ARG A 49 4.48 -2.15 -10.82
N GLU A 50 4.70 -2.93 -11.86
CA GLU A 50 4.19 -2.75 -13.21
C GLU A 50 2.67 -2.89 -13.22
N ASP A 51 2.15 -3.98 -12.65
CA ASP A 51 0.70 -4.23 -12.57
C ASP A 51 -0.03 -3.13 -11.79
N ILE A 52 0.56 -2.64 -10.69
CA ILE A 52 -0.01 -1.50 -9.92
C ILE A 52 0.03 -0.24 -10.77
N GLY A 53 1.11 -0.06 -11.53
CA GLY A 53 1.27 1.05 -12.46
C GLY A 53 0.16 1.08 -13.51
N GLU A 54 -0.17 -0.08 -14.09
CA GLU A 54 -1.24 -0.26 -15.06
C GLU A 54 -2.62 0.03 -14.45
N VAL A 55 -2.90 -0.49 -13.26
CA VAL A 55 -4.16 -0.19 -12.56
C VAL A 55 -4.32 1.29 -12.27
N PHE A 56 -3.26 1.99 -11.89
CA PHE A 56 -3.34 3.44 -11.73
C PHE A 56 -3.49 4.18 -13.06
N ALA A 57 -2.86 3.71 -14.14
CA ALA A 57 -3.04 4.29 -15.47
C ALA A 57 -4.51 4.17 -15.93
N GLU A 58 -5.12 3.00 -15.77
CA GLU A 58 -6.55 2.76 -16.05
C GLU A 58 -7.44 3.59 -15.12
N PHE A 59 -7.16 3.56 -13.81
CA PHE A 59 -7.95 4.30 -12.83
C PHE A 59 -7.91 5.82 -13.09
N PHE A 60 -6.81 6.38 -13.59
CA PHE A 60 -6.69 7.80 -13.87
C PHE A 60 -6.85 8.17 -15.35
N GLU A 61 -7.29 7.26 -16.20
CA GLU A 61 -7.54 7.54 -17.61
C GLU A 61 -8.52 8.73 -17.76
N GLY A 62 -8.10 9.75 -18.53
CA GLY A 62 -8.85 11.00 -18.70
C GLY A 62 -8.98 11.88 -17.44
N ARG A 63 -8.31 11.54 -16.33
CA ARG A 63 -8.43 12.18 -15.00
C ARG A 63 -7.08 12.58 -14.40
N GLN A 64 -6.14 13.02 -15.21
CA GLN A 64 -4.76 13.37 -14.81
C GLN A 64 -4.72 14.47 -13.73
N ASN A 65 -5.70 15.38 -13.72
CA ASN A 65 -5.83 16.38 -12.65
C ASN A 65 -6.17 15.76 -11.29
N HIS A 66 -6.94 14.67 -11.26
CA HIS A 66 -7.24 13.92 -10.02
C HIS A 66 -5.99 13.20 -9.52
N GLN A 67 -5.23 12.56 -10.42
CA GLN A 67 -3.94 11.92 -10.12
C GLN A 67 -2.96 12.90 -9.48
N LYS A 68 -2.74 14.06 -10.11
CA LYS A 68 -1.84 15.12 -9.58
C LYS A 68 -2.26 15.57 -8.17
N LYS A 69 -3.56 15.83 -7.95
CA LYS A 69 -4.07 16.22 -6.63
C LYS A 69 -3.91 15.12 -5.58
N ILE A 70 -4.12 13.85 -5.94
CA ILE A 70 -3.90 12.72 -5.02
C ILE A 70 -2.44 12.61 -4.64
N VAL A 71 -1.52 12.72 -5.60
CA VAL A 71 -0.07 12.75 -5.34
C VAL A 71 0.30 13.91 -4.42
N GLU A 72 -0.24 15.11 -4.62
CA GLU A 72 -0.03 16.26 -3.72
C GLU A 72 -0.56 16.00 -2.30
N LEU A 73 -1.75 15.41 -2.17
CA LEU A 73 -2.33 15.04 -0.89
C LEU A 73 -1.49 13.97 -0.18
N LEU A 74 -1.01 12.97 -0.89
CA LEU A 74 -0.11 11.94 -0.37
C LEU A 74 1.23 12.56 0.09
N ARG A 75 1.85 13.42 -0.73
CA ARG A 75 3.09 14.13 -0.34
C ARG A 75 2.87 15.00 0.90
N SER A 76 1.73 15.67 1.02
CA SER A 76 1.37 16.46 2.21
C SER A 76 1.17 15.57 3.44
N MET A 77 0.46 14.46 3.29
CA MET A 77 0.25 13.46 4.32
C MET A 77 1.58 12.85 4.80
N ARG A 78 2.50 12.51 3.88
CA ARG A 78 3.84 12.02 4.19
C ARG A 78 4.58 12.97 5.11
N LYS A 79 4.62 14.27 4.78
CA LYS A 79 5.25 15.30 5.62
C LYS A 79 4.64 15.39 7.01
N LYS A 80 3.30 15.26 7.11
CA LYS A 80 2.59 15.26 8.40
C LYS A 80 2.93 14.02 9.23
N ILE A 81 3.04 12.85 8.58
CA ILE A 81 3.45 11.59 9.22
C ILE A 81 4.88 11.72 9.77
N GLU A 82 5.82 12.22 8.97
CA GLU A 82 7.22 12.44 9.38
C GLU A 82 7.36 13.39 10.57
N ALA A 83 6.50 14.41 10.66
CA ALA A 83 6.49 15.36 11.77
C ALA A 83 5.70 14.84 12.98
N SER A 84 4.89 13.79 12.83
CA SER A 84 3.95 13.34 13.85
C SER A 84 4.65 12.62 14.99
N ARG A 85 4.42 13.10 16.22
CA ARG A 85 4.83 12.39 17.43
C ARG A 85 4.16 11.02 17.55
N PHE A 86 2.89 10.92 17.14
CA PHE A 86 2.16 9.65 17.18
C PHE A 86 2.88 8.59 16.36
N PHE A 87 3.19 8.89 15.08
CA PHE A 87 3.88 7.94 14.21
C PHE A 87 5.25 7.55 14.76
N LYS A 88 6.07 8.54 15.15
CA LYS A 88 7.38 8.25 15.74
C LYS A 88 7.32 7.28 16.92
N GLU A 89 6.29 7.35 17.76
CA GLU A 89 6.15 6.52 18.96
C GLU A 89 5.27 5.27 18.77
N HIS A 90 4.72 4.97 17.59
CA HIS A 90 3.82 3.83 17.38
C HIS A 90 4.21 3.00 16.17
N GLU A 91 4.21 1.69 16.33
CA GLU A 91 4.15 0.75 15.22
C GLU A 91 2.74 0.79 14.62
N VAL A 92 2.63 1.07 13.33
CA VAL A 92 1.38 1.30 12.59
C VAL A 92 1.14 0.12 11.64
N VAL A 93 0.53 -0.94 12.18
CA VAL A 93 0.26 -2.16 11.43
C VAL A 93 -1.21 -2.25 11.02
N GLY A 94 -1.46 -2.64 9.77
CA GLY A 94 -2.80 -2.99 9.29
C GLY A 94 -3.77 -1.82 9.11
N SER A 95 -3.27 -0.58 9.14
CA SER A 95 -4.00 0.60 8.70
C SER A 95 -3.99 0.72 7.18
N SER A 96 -4.91 1.53 6.64
CA SER A 96 -5.05 1.73 5.20
C SER A 96 -5.06 3.20 4.80
N ILE A 97 -4.65 3.47 3.56
CA ILE A 97 -4.89 4.75 2.89
C ILE A 97 -6.16 4.61 2.05
N LEU A 98 -7.20 5.36 2.39
CA LEU A 98 -8.45 5.39 1.64
C LEU A 98 -8.43 6.52 0.62
N LEU A 99 -8.53 6.18 -0.65
CA LEU A 99 -8.70 7.11 -1.75
C LEU A 99 -10.18 7.20 -2.12
N ILE A 100 -10.74 8.42 -2.08
CA ILE A 100 -12.10 8.68 -2.55
C ILE A 100 -12.02 9.69 -3.69
N CYS A 101 -12.59 9.35 -4.82
CA CYS A 101 -12.63 10.20 -6.01
C CYS A 101 -14.06 10.22 -6.55
N ASP A 102 -14.58 11.41 -6.81
CA ASP A 102 -15.76 11.62 -7.64
C ASP A 102 -15.35 12.32 -8.94
N SER A 103 -16.32 12.81 -9.73
CA SER A 103 -16.06 13.52 -10.99
C SER A 103 -15.36 14.89 -10.85
N ARG A 104 -15.27 15.44 -9.64
CA ARG A 104 -14.80 16.81 -9.35
C ARG A 104 -13.74 16.86 -8.24
N LYS A 105 -13.81 15.97 -7.26
CA LYS A 105 -13.05 16.01 -6.01
C LYS A 105 -12.29 14.71 -5.79
N VAL A 106 -11.16 14.86 -5.11
CA VAL A 106 -10.37 13.76 -4.57
C VAL A 106 -10.16 13.97 -3.09
N GLY A 107 -9.98 12.88 -2.35
CA GLY A 107 -9.51 12.91 -0.98
C GLY A 107 -8.73 11.65 -0.63
N VAL A 108 -7.88 11.80 0.39
CA VAL A 108 -6.94 10.79 0.87
C VAL A 108 -6.99 10.81 2.39
N TRP A 109 -7.31 9.68 3.01
CA TRP A 109 -7.39 9.56 4.47
C TRP A 109 -6.65 8.33 4.97
N LEU A 110 -6.18 8.42 6.22
CA LEU A 110 -5.72 7.27 6.97
C LEU A 110 -6.88 6.68 7.76
N ILE A 111 -7.03 5.37 7.72
CA ILE A 111 -8.07 4.62 8.44
C ILE A 111 -7.47 3.40 9.15
N ASP A 112 -8.25 2.79 10.04
CA ASP A 112 -7.94 1.51 10.70
C ASP A 112 -6.70 1.50 11.61
N PHE A 113 -6.69 2.38 12.61
CA PHE A 113 -5.62 2.45 13.62
C PHE A 113 -5.75 1.44 14.78
N ALA A 114 -6.66 0.47 14.69
CA ALA A 114 -7.00 -0.43 15.80
C ALA A 114 -5.84 -1.32 16.27
N LYS A 115 -4.81 -1.52 15.43
CA LYS A 115 -3.62 -2.32 15.75
C LYS A 115 -2.34 -1.47 15.91
N CYS A 116 -2.48 -0.15 16.06
CA CYS A 116 -1.34 0.70 16.32
C CYS A 116 -0.87 0.52 17.75
N THR A 117 0.40 0.19 17.93
CA THR A 117 0.96 -0.15 19.24
C THR A 117 2.10 0.77 19.58
N LYS A 118 2.09 1.34 20.80
CA LYS A 118 3.17 2.22 21.24
C LYS A 118 4.46 1.43 21.42
N VAL A 119 5.57 1.94 20.88
CA VAL A 119 6.89 1.30 21.05
C VAL A 119 7.44 1.50 22.46
N PRO A 120 8.19 0.52 23.01
CA PRO A 120 8.70 0.58 24.37
C PRO A 120 9.82 1.62 24.52
N ASN A 121 10.11 1.99 25.79
CA ASN A 121 11.31 2.73 26.19
C ASN A 121 11.57 4.07 25.48
N GLY A 122 10.53 4.71 24.94
CA GLY A 122 10.68 5.97 24.22
C GLY A 122 11.44 5.85 22.90
N MET A 123 11.54 4.64 22.34
CA MET A 123 12.07 4.41 21.00
C MET A 123 11.30 5.24 19.96
N GLN A 124 11.96 5.54 18.85
CA GLN A 124 11.32 6.21 17.72
C GLN A 124 11.52 5.42 16.43
N LEU A 125 10.45 5.32 15.64
CA LEU A 125 10.46 4.66 14.34
C LEU A 125 10.62 5.70 13.21
N ASN A 126 11.36 5.32 12.16
CA ASN A 126 11.47 6.10 10.93
C ASN A 126 10.51 5.63 9.82
N HIS A 127 9.87 4.47 10.04
CA HIS A 127 8.95 3.78 9.12
C HIS A 127 9.48 3.50 7.69
N ARG A 128 10.80 3.51 7.49
CA ARG A 128 11.44 3.39 6.17
C ARG A 128 12.45 2.26 6.03
N THR A 129 12.95 1.69 7.13
CA THR A 129 14.07 0.73 7.11
C THR A 129 13.69 -0.62 7.72
N ASP A 130 14.35 -1.68 7.25
CA ASP A 130 13.70 -2.96 7.00
C ASP A 130 13.72 -4.01 8.13
N GLU A 131 14.37 -3.78 9.27
CA GLU A 131 14.51 -4.87 10.25
C GLU A 131 13.71 -4.70 11.54
N ASN A 132 13.16 -3.51 11.85
CA ASN A 132 12.40 -3.26 13.08
C ASN A 132 11.35 -2.13 12.93
N THR A 133 10.86 -1.89 11.72
CA THR A 133 9.80 -0.90 11.49
C THR A 133 8.66 -1.49 10.68
N ASP A 134 7.48 -0.91 10.83
CA ASP A 134 6.26 -1.28 10.09
C ASP A 134 6.32 -1.00 8.58
N GLY A 135 7.40 -0.38 8.08
CA GLY A 135 7.57 -0.04 6.66
C GLY A 135 6.56 0.97 6.12
N TYR A 136 5.84 1.70 6.98
CA TYR A 136 4.72 2.54 6.56
C TYR A 136 5.12 3.64 5.54
N LEU A 137 6.20 4.37 5.84
CA LEU A 137 6.71 5.42 4.96
C LEU A 137 7.42 4.86 3.73
N PHE A 138 8.04 3.68 3.84
CA PHE A 138 8.55 2.95 2.67
C PHE A 138 7.41 2.60 1.70
N GLY A 139 6.31 2.06 2.23
CA GLY A 139 5.06 1.82 1.50
C GLY A 139 4.54 3.07 0.79
N MET A 140 4.45 4.17 1.53
CA MET A 140 3.98 5.44 1.02
C MET A 140 4.90 6.04 -0.05
N ASP A 141 6.22 5.93 0.10
CA ASP A 141 7.20 6.41 -0.87
C ASP A 141 7.07 5.66 -2.20
N ASN A 142 6.94 4.33 -2.14
CA ASN A 142 6.69 3.51 -3.32
C ASN A 142 5.35 3.83 -3.98
N LEU A 143 4.28 3.97 -3.20
CA LEU A 143 2.95 4.33 -3.71
C LEU A 143 2.99 5.65 -4.50
N ILE A 144 3.58 6.69 -3.91
CA ILE A 144 3.74 8.00 -4.56
C ILE A 144 4.54 7.86 -5.86
N GLN A 145 5.67 7.16 -5.82
CA GLN A 145 6.54 7.01 -6.98
C GLN A 145 5.84 6.25 -8.13
N ILE A 146 5.06 5.21 -7.83
CA ILE A 146 4.32 4.46 -8.85
C ILE A 146 3.22 5.33 -9.44
N MET A 147 2.41 6.01 -8.61
CA MET A 147 1.37 6.93 -9.09
C MET A 147 1.93 8.05 -9.97
N GLU A 148 3.14 8.55 -9.68
CA GLU A 148 3.79 9.57 -10.51
C GLU A 148 4.28 9.01 -11.85
N ALA A 149 4.78 7.78 -11.86
CA ALA A 149 5.29 7.09 -13.04
C ALA A 149 4.16 6.58 -13.96
N SER A 150 2.97 6.29 -13.43
CA SER A 150 1.77 5.87 -14.20
C SER A 150 1.20 6.95 -15.13
N GLN A 151 1.91 8.05 -15.38
CA GLN A 151 1.47 9.05 -16.35
C GLN A 151 1.56 8.48 -17.77
N VAL A 152 0.43 8.48 -18.45
CA VAL A 152 0.29 8.06 -19.85
C VAL A 152 1.28 8.82 -20.72
N ARG A 153 2.01 8.08 -21.57
CA ARG A 153 2.88 8.63 -22.61
C ARG A 153 2.14 9.74 -23.34
N GLU A 154 2.69 10.95 -23.40
CA GLU A 154 2.26 11.91 -24.40
C GLU A 154 2.42 11.21 -25.76
N VAL A 155 1.30 10.98 -26.45
CA VAL A 155 1.36 10.63 -27.87
C VAL A 155 1.94 11.86 -28.54
N GLU A 156 3.22 11.80 -28.92
CA GLU A 156 3.78 12.73 -29.88
C GLU A 156 2.88 12.64 -31.11
N ILE A 157 1.99 13.64 -31.26
CA ILE A 157 1.32 13.89 -32.52
C ILE A 157 2.44 14.33 -33.45
N THR A 158 3.01 13.38 -34.18
CA THR A 158 3.87 13.66 -35.33
C THR A 158 3.09 14.62 -36.22
N LYS A 159 3.49 15.89 -36.21
CA LYS A 159 2.93 16.91 -37.08
C LYS A 159 3.10 16.41 -38.51
N LEU A 160 1.96 16.38 -39.22
CA LEU A 160 1.83 16.11 -40.65
C LEU A 160 2.88 16.85 -41.48
#